data_AF-A0A975MAD8-F1
#
_entry.id   AF-A0A975MAD8-F1
#
_cell.length_a   1.000
_cell.length_b   1.000
_cell.length_c   1.000
_cell.angle_alpha   90.00
_cell.angle_beta   90.00
_cell.angle_gamma   90.00
#
_symmetry.space_group_name_H-M   'P 1'
#
loop_
_entity.id
_entity.type
_entity.pdbx_description
1 polymer ?
#
loop_
_entity_poly.entity_id
_entity_poly.type
_entity_poly.pdbx_seq_one_letter_code
_entity_poly.pdbx_strand_id
1 'polypeptide(L)'
;MKFSAKTAMFASVAALGLGLAACDGPREEAAEDKGEAMEAQVDQTADAMEDSGQISDAQEDAMKDAADDKADAMEEQGEAADEAAGQ
;
A
#
# COMPACT_ATOMS: atom_id res chain seq x y z
N MET A 1 -12.80 23.43 -17.38
CA MET A 1 -11.58 23.52 -16.55
C MET A 1 -11.96 23.13 -15.14
N LYS A 2 -11.55 21.93 -14.71
CA LYS A 2 -11.68 21.48 -13.32
C LYS A 2 -10.31 20.95 -12.93
N PHE A 3 -9.43 21.87 -12.61
CA PHE A 3 -8.14 21.54 -12.02
C PHE A 3 -8.40 21.19 -10.56
N SER A 4 -8.65 19.91 -10.27
CA SER A 4 -8.54 19.40 -8.90
C SER A 4 -7.15 18.80 -8.76
N ALA A 5 -6.17 19.70 -8.70
CA ALA A 5 -4.78 19.40 -8.38
C ALA A 5 -4.65 19.12 -6.87
N LYS A 6 -5.20 18.00 -6.38
CA LYS A 6 -5.18 17.70 -4.94
C LYS A 6 -4.77 16.28 -4.55
N THR A 7 -4.32 15.44 -5.49
CA THR A 7 -3.88 14.06 -5.21
C THR A 7 -2.36 13.87 -5.15
N ALA A 8 -1.56 14.83 -5.60
CA ALA A 8 -0.11 14.60 -5.71
C ALA A 8 0.67 15.37 -4.63
N MET A 9 0.65 14.89 -3.39
CA MET A 9 1.74 15.15 -2.43
C MET A 9 1.69 14.23 -1.19
N PHE A 10 1.59 12.93 -1.41
CA PHE A 10 2.31 11.96 -0.56
C PHE A 10 3.41 11.35 -1.43
N ALA A 11 4.39 12.19 -1.79
CA ALA A 11 5.70 11.69 -2.14
C ALA A 11 6.36 11.29 -0.82
N SER A 12 5.89 10.20 -0.24
CA SER A 12 6.64 9.47 0.77
C SER A 12 7.93 9.06 0.07
N VAL A 13 9.00 9.75 0.45
CA VAL A 13 10.38 9.38 0.19
C VAL A 13 10.60 8.04 0.90
N ALA A 14 10.04 6.95 0.37
CA ALA A 14 10.42 5.59 0.73
C ALA A 14 11.68 5.19 -0.06
N ALA A 15 11.86 5.73 -1.28
CA ALA A 15 12.86 5.22 -2.22
C ALA A 15 14.20 6.00 -2.30
N LEU A 16 14.70 6.60 -1.21
CA LEU A 16 16.05 7.20 -1.21
C LEU A 16 16.89 6.77 0.01
N GLY A 17 17.25 5.49 0.02
CA GLY A 17 18.07 4.87 1.07
C GLY A 17 19.09 3.82 0.61
N LEU A 18 19.83 4.06 -0.49
CA LEU A 18 21.19 3.49 -0.72
C LEU A 18 21.36 1.95 -0.92
N GLY A 19 20.58 1.28 -1.79
CA GLY A 19 20.89 -0.14 -2.10
C GLY A 19 20.09 -0.86 -3.19
N LEU A 20 19.72 -0.17 -4.28
CA LEU A 20 18.70 -0.54 -5.28
C LEU A 20 18.72 -1.92 -6.01
N ALA A 21 19.49 -2.92 -5.55
CA ALA A 21 19.43 -4.30 -6.08
C ALA A 21 19.70 -5.39 -5.02
N ALA A 22 19.84 -5.02 -3.74
CA ALA A 22 20.17 -5.92 -2.63
C ALA A 22 19.39 -5.59 -1.34
N CYS A 23 18.29 -4.85 -1.48
CA CYS A 23 17.37 -4.48 -0.40
C CYS A 23 15.93 -4.80 -0.82
N ASP A 24 15.74 -5.80 -1.67
CA ASP A 24 14.42 -6.32 -2.01
C ASP A 24 14.56 -7.84 -1.96
N GLY A 25 14.43 -8.35 -0.74
CA GLY A 25 14.64 -9.76 -0.50
C GLY A 25 13.43 -10.59 -0.95
N PRO A 26 13.59 -11.91 -1.17
CA PRO A 26 12.50 -12.73 -1.70
C PRO A 26 11.29 -12.85 -0.76
N ARG A 27 11.39 -12.41 0.50
CA ARG A 27 10.27 -12.38 1.46
C ARG A 27 9.62 -11.02 1.54
N GLU A 28 10.37 -9.93 1.43
CA GLU A 28 9.87 -8.56 1.21
C GLU A 28 8.99 -8.52 -0.04
N GLU A 29 9.53 -8.87 -1.20
CA GLU A 29 8.77 -8.80 -2.46
C GLU A 29 7.56 -9.74 -2.47
N ALA A 30 7.69 -10.93 -1.87
CA ALA A 30 6.56 -11.84 -1.72
C ALA A 30 5.52 -11.38 -0.67
N ALA A 31 5.89 -10.49 0.24
CA ALA A 31 4.97 -9.87 1.19
C ALA A 31 4.30 -8.64 0.56
N GLU A 32 5.06 -7.80 -0.16
CA GLU A 32 4.57 -6.69 -0.97
C GLU A 32 3.53 -7.17 -1.98
N ASP A 33 3.85 -8.17 -2.82
CA ASP A 33 2.92 -8.78 -3.79
C ASP A 33 1.57 -9.19 -3.16
N LYS A 34 1.62 -9.70 -1.91
CA LYS A 34 0.42 -10.10 -1.18
C LYS A 34 -0.31 -8.91 -0.56
N GLY A 35 0.43 -7.94 -0.05
CA GLY A 35 -0.06 -6.66 0.47
C GLY A 35 -0.86 -5.93 -0.61
N GLU A 36 -0.21 -5.63 -1.73
CA GLU A 36 -0.80 -4.95 -2.88
C GLU A 36 -2.03 -5.69 -3.43
N ALA A 37 -1.98 -7.02 -3.54
CA ALA A 37 -3.11 -7.79 -4.03
C ALA A 37 -4.33 -7.73 -3.09
N MET A 38 -4.11 -7.63 -1.77
CA MET A 38 -5.20 -7.43 -0.81
C MET A 38 -5.72 -6.00 -0.83
N GLU A 39 -4.82 -5.02 -0.84
CA GLU A 39 -5.17 -3.60 -0.94
C GLU A 39 -6.04 -3.35 -2.17
N ALA A 40 -5.58 -3.79 -3.36
CA ALA A 40 -6.32 -3.65 -4.60
C ALA A 40 -7.71 -4.32 -4.57
N GLN A 41 -7.88 -5.41 -3.80
CA GLN A 41 -9.18 -6.04 -3.62
C GLN A 41 -10.09 -5.23 -2.69
N VAL A 42 -9.55 -4.66 -1.62
CA VAL A 42 -10.30 -3.79 -0.71
C VAL A 42 -10.69 -2.51 -1.42
N ASP A 43 -9.78 -1.89 -2.16
CA ASP A 43 -10.03 -0.68 -2.95
C ASP A 43 -11.19 -0.87 -3.92
N GLN A 44 -11.15 -1.92 -4.75
CA GLN A 44 -12.24 -2.23 -5.68
C GLN A 44 -13.58 -2.46 -4.97
N THR A 45 -13.55 -3.04 -3.77
CA THR A 45 -14.76 -3.28 -2.99
C THR A 45 -15.28 -2.00 -2.36
N ALA A 46 -14.40 -1.16 -1.81
CA ALA A 46 -14.74 0.12 -1.22
C ALA A 46 -15.32 1.06 -2.27
N ASP A 47 -14.70 1.14 -3.45
CA ASP A 47 -15.20 1.88 -4.62
C ASP A 47 -16.62 1.44 -4.97
N ALA A 48 -16.84 0.13 -5.11
CA ALA A 48 -18.16 -0.38 -5.47
C ALA A 48 -19.23 -0.10 -4.39
N MET A 49 -18.82 -0.05 -3.12
CA MET A 49 -19.70 0.27 -1.99
C MET A 49 -20.02 1.76 -1.92
N GLU A 50 -19.07 2.64 -2.25
CA GLU A 50 -19.29 4.09 -2.36
C GLU A 50 -20.18 4.41 -3.56
N ASP A 51 -19.87 3.85 -4.74
CA ASP A 51 -20.63 4.04 -5.98
C ASP A 51 -22.10 3.60 -5.84
N SER A 52 -22.35 2.57 -5.02
CA SER A 52 -23.70 2.06 -4.73
C SER A 52 -24.41 2.80 -3.58
N GLY A 53 -23.74 3.76 -2.95
CA GLY A 53 -24.23 4.56 -1.83
C GLY A 53 -24.36 3.80 -0.51
N GLN A 54 -23.67 2.66 -0.38
CA GLN A 54 -23.67 1.85 0.84
C GLN A 54 -22.77 2.45 1.93
N ILE A 55 -21.71 3.16 1.52
CA ILE A 55 -20.79 3.89 2.39
C ILE A 55 -20.59 5.30 1.85
N SER A 56 -20.15 6.23 2.70
CA SER A 56 -19.71 7.56 2.28
C SER A 56 -18.25 7.54 1.83
N ASP A 57 -17.81 8.56 1.09
CA ASP A 57 -16.41 8.82 0.71
C ASP A 57 -15.47 8.68 1.93
N ALA A 58 -15.82 9.29 3.07
CA ALA A 58 -14.97 9.23 4.26
C ALA A 58 -14.86 7.82 4.89
N GLN A 59 -15.77 6.90 4.56
CA GLN A 59 -15.73 5.51 5.01
C GLN A 59 -14.98 4.64 3.99
N GLU A 60 -15.10 4.95 2.70
CA GLU A 60 -14.26 4.39 1.64
C GLU A 60 -12.80 4.71 1.91
N ASP A 61 -12.44 5.99 2.09
CA ASP A 61 -11.08 6.44 2.43
C ASP A 61 -10.54 5.66 3.64
N ALA A 62 -11.32 5.57 4.73
CA ALA A 62 -10.89 4.84 5.93
C ALA A 62 -10.72 3.33 5.72
N MET A 63 -11.43 2.73 4.76
CA MET A 63 -11.25 1.32 4.39
C MET A 63 -9.97 1.11 3.59
N LYS A 64 -9.67 2.03 2.65
CA LYS A 64 -8.47 2.01 1.83
C LYS A 64 -7.22 2.25 2.68
N ASP A 65 -7.23 3.30 3.51
CA ASP A 65 -6.15 3.61 4.45
C ASP A 65 -5.84 2.40 5.37
N ALA A 66 -6.88 1.70 5.85
CA ALA A 66 -6.68 0.52 6.69
C ALA A 66 -6.14 -0.70 5.93
N ALA A 67 -6.33 -0.76 4.61
CA ALA A 67 -5.76 -1.80 3.76
C ALA A 67 -4.30 -1.50 3.41
N ASP A 68 -3.99 -0.24 3.12
CA ASP A 68 -2.64 0.32 2.91
C ASP A 68 -1.77 0.07 4.16
N ASP A 69 -2.22 0.51 5.35
CA ASP A 69 -1.55 0.26 6.64
C ASP A 69 -1.21 -1.22 6.87
N LYS A 70 -2.07 -2.13 6.36
CA LYS A 70 -1.89 -3.56 6.50
C LYS A 70 -0.92 -4.12 5.44
N ALA A 71 -0.91 -3.59 4.23
CA ALA A 71 0.04 -3.94 3.19
C ALA A 71 1.46 -3.54 3.62
N ASP A 72 1.62 -2.29 4.07
CA ASP A 72 2.86 -1.76 4.66
C ASP A 72 3.38 -2.63 5.80
N ALA A 73 2.50 -3.00 6.75
CA ALA A 73 2.89 -3.85 7.87
C ALA A 73 3.31 -5.27 7.43
N MET A 74 2.92 -5.74 6.25
CA MET A 74 3.40 -7.00 5.69
C MET A 74 4.74 -6.85 5.00
N GLU A 75 4.93 -5.77 4.23
CA GLU A 75 6.21 -5.41 3.62
C GLU A 75 7.29 -5.28 4.71
N GLU A 76 7.06 -4.49 5.75
CA GLU A 76 7.99 -4.33 6.89
C GLU A 76 8.34 -5.69 7.55
N GLN A 77 7.38 -6.63 7.62
CA GLN A 77 7.64 -7.97 8.14
C GLN A 77 8.49 -8.82 7.18
N GLY A 78 8.28 -8.66 5.88
CA GLY A 78 9.08 -9.29 4.83
C GLY A 78 10.52 -8.78 4.86
N GLU A 79 10.69 -7.46 4.86
CA GLU A 79 11.98 -6.77 4.99
C GLU A 79 12.71 -7.26 6.24
N ALA A 80 12.09 -7.20 7.42
CA ALA A 80 12.70 -7.65 8.67
C ALA A 80 13.10 -9.13 8.64
N ALA A 81 12.36 -9.96 7.91
CA ALA A 81 12.73 -11.37 7.72
C ALA A 81 13.96 -11.52 6.81
N ASP A 82 14.04 -10.72 5.74
CA ASP A 82 15.19 -10.63 4.83
C ASP A 82 16.45 -10.13 5.51
N GLU A 83 16.37 -9.02 6.24
CA GLU A 83 17.46 -8.53 7.09
C GLU A 83 17.94 -9.62 8.07
N ALA A 84 17.02 -10.33 8.72
CA ALA A 84 17.36 -11.38 9.68
C ALA A 84 18.08 -12.59 9.04
N ALA A 85 17.91 -12.82 7.74
CA ALA A 85 18.66 -13.85 7.02
C ALA A 85 19.90 -13.31 6.28
N GLY A 86 20.16 -12.00 6.37
CA GLY A 86 21.23 -11.33 5.62
C GLY A 86 21.01 -11.38 4.11
N GLN A 87 19.75 -11.29 3.69
CA GLN A 87 19.33 -11.18 2.29
C GLN A 87 19.04 -9.72 1.95
#